data_AF-A0A5J6BZ45-F1
#
_entry.id   AF-A0A5J6BZ45-F1
#
_cell.length_a   1.000
_cell.length_b   1.000
_cell.length_c   1.000
_cell.angle_alpha   90.00
_cell.angle_beta   90.00
_cell.angle_gamma   90.00
#
_symmetry.space_group_name_H-M   'P 1'
#
loop_
_entity.id
_entity.type
_entity.pdbx_description
1 polymer ?
#
loop_
_entity_poly.entity_id
_entity_poly.type
_entity_poly.pdbx_seq_one_letter_code
_entity_poly.pdbx_strand_id
1 'polypeptide(L)' 'ISIDTINYNVFKECVDNDLVDILNDISACTNNPEIIKLLKKKNKFYSVVLMHKRGNPHTMDELTNYDN' A
#
# COMPACT_ATOMS: atom_id res chain seq x y z
N ILE A 1 11.24 -8.77 3.54
CA ILE A 1 9.85 -9.16 3.86
C ILE A 1 8.89 -8.11 3.30
N SER A 2 7.85 -8.54 2.59
CA SER A 2 6.78 -7.66 2.09
C SER A 2 5.54 -7.83 2.94
N ILE A 3 4.82 -6.74 3.22
CA ILE A 3 3.50 -6.76 3.85
C ILE A 3 2.44 -6.22 2.89
N ASP A 4 1.41 -7.03 2.63
CA ASP A 4 0.23 -6.62 1.86
C ASP A 4 -0.76 -5.93 2.79
N THR A 5 -0.79 -4.60 2.72
CA THR A 5 -1.69 -3.79 3.53
C THR A 5 -1.91 -2.41 2.92
N ILE A 6 -3.10 -1.87 3.13
CA ILE A 6 -3.47 -0.48 2.84
C ILE A 6 -3.64 0.36 4.12
N ASN A 7 -3.34 -0.24 5.29
CA ASN A 7 -3.58 0.34 6.60
C ASN A 7 -2.32 1.05 7.11
N TYR A 8 -2.44 2.35 7.34
CA TYR A 8 -1.36 3.20 7.85
C TYR A 8 -0.79 2.73 9.19
N ASN A 9 -1.64 2.40 10.16
CA ASN A 9 -1.20 2.06 11.52
C ASN A 9 -0.44 0.73 11.53
N VAL A 10 -0.92 -0.25 10.75
CA VAL A 10 -0.23 -1.55 10.59
C VAL A 10 1.16 -1.34 9.99
N PHE A 11 1.25 -0.62 8.86
CA PHE A 11 2.56 -0.39 8.23
C PHE A 11 3.48 0.45 9.11
N LYS A 12 2.95 1.43 9.84
CA LYS A 12 3.69 2.22 10.83
C LYS A 12 4.33 1.34 11.90
N GLU A 13 3.55 0.46 12.52
CA GLU A 13 4.05 -0.45 13.55
C GLU A 13 5.12 -1.40 13.00
N CYS A 14 4.93 -1.95 11.80
CA CYS A 14 5.93 -2.79 11.15
C CYS A 14 7.25 -2.05 10.88
N VAL A 15 7.16 -0.81 10.39
CA VAL A 15 8.31 0.05 10.09
C VAL A 15 8.99 0.58 11.37
N ASP A 16 8.26 0.72 12.48
CA ASP A 16 8.80 1.12 13.79
C ASP A 16 9.55 -0.03 14.48
N ASN A 17 9.19 -1.29 14.18
CA ASN A 17 9.83 -2.49 14.73
C ASN A 17 10.76 -3.21 13.73
N ASP A 18 11.08 -2.59 12.59
CA ASP A 18 11.95 -3.16 11.55
C ASP A 18 11.53 -4.55 11.04
N LEU A 19 10.21 -4.81 10.97
CA LEU A 19 9.65 -6.13 10.60
C LEU A 19 9.50 -6.35 9.09
N VAL A 20 9.59 -5.30 8.28
CA VAL A 20 9.30 -5.31 6.84
C VAL A 20 10.30 -4.45 6.07
N ASP A 21 10.41 -4.73 4.76
CA ASP A 21 11.27 -4.01 3.81
C ASP A 21 10.45 -3.37 2.66
N ILE A 22 9.28 -3.95 2.37
CA ILE A 22 8.43 -3.57 1.23
C ILE A 22 6.99 -3.39 1.69
N LEU A 23 6.37 -2.29 1.27
CA LEU A 23 4.92 -2.11 1.29
C LEU A 23 4.33 -2.67 -0.01
N ASN A 24 3.40 -3.60 0.07
CA ASN A 24 2.55 -3.98 -1.06
C ASN A 24 1.17 -3.34 -0.86
N ASP A 25 0.91 -2.20 -1.51
CA ASP A 25 -0.34 -1.47 -1.37
C ASP A 25 -1.23 -1.72 -2.60
N ILE A 26 -2.26 -2.56 -2.42
CA ILE A 26 -3.20 -2.93 -3.49
C ILE A 26 -4.06 -1.76 -3.98
N SER A 27 -4.01 -0.61 -3.31
CA SER A 27 -4.70 0.62 -3.71
C SER A 27 -3.77 1.63 -4.38
N ALA A 28 -2.51 1.28 -4.64
CA ALA A 28 -1.48 2.23 -5.07
C ALA A 28 -1.37 3.46 -4.14
N CYS A 29 -1.45 3.22 -2.83
CA CYS A 29 -1.41 4.23 -1.77
C CYS A 29 -2.58 5.24 -1.81
N THR A 30 -3.66 4.95 -2.54
CA THR A 30 -4.82 5.87 -2.64
C THR A 30 -5.82 5.70 -1.49
N ASN A 31 -5.86 4.55 -0.81
CA ASN A 31 -6.70 4.36 0.38
C ASN A 31 -6.29 5.30 1.52
N ASN A 32 -4.99 5.47 1.74
CA ASN A 32 -4.46 6.46 2.67
C ASN A 32 -3.10 6.99 2.18
N PRO A 33 -3.06 8.15 1.49
CA PRO A 33 -1.83 8.73 0.95
C PRO A 33 -0.76 9.07 2.00
N GLU A 34 -1.14 9.22 3.28
CA GLU A 34 -0.19 9.48 4.36
C GLU A 34 0.79 8.32 4.57
N ILE A 35 0.45 7.11 4.12
CA ILE A 35 1.33 5.93 4.22
C ILE A 35 2.65 6.13 3.46
N ILE A 36 2.67 6.98 2.43
CA ILE A 36 3.86 7.33 1.66
C ILE A 36 4.93 7.98 2.56
N LYS A 37 4.52 8.75 3.58
CA LYS A 37 5.46 9.38 4.52
C LYS A 37 6.25 8.34 5.33
N LEU A 38 5.71 7.12 5.50
CA LEU A 38 6.37 6.03 6.21
C LEU A 38 7.42 5.31 5.35
N LEU A 39 7.38 5.46 4.02
CA LEU A 39 8.39 4.89 3.11
C LEU A 39 9.78 5.52 3.26
N LYS A 40 9.88 6.66 3.98
CA LYS A 40 11.13 7.35 4.25
C LYS A 40 11.26 7.64 5.75
N LYS A 41 12.28 7.05 6.37
CA LYS A 41 12.81 7.44 7.68
C LYS A 41 14.13 8.18 7.53
N LYS A 42 14.66 8.75 8.62
CA LYS A 42 15.91 9.55 8.61
C LYS A 42 17.06 8.86 7.86
N ASN A 43 17.26 7.55 8.10
CA ASN A 43 18.37 6.76 7.53
C ASN A 43 17.91 5.50 6.78
N LYS A 44 16.62 5.32 6.48
CA LYS A 44 16.10 4.09 5.86
C LYS A 44 15.00 4.44 4.87
N PHE A 45 15.06 3.80 3.70
CA PHE A 45 14.03 3.86 2.66
C PHE A 45 13.41 2.47 2.50
N TYR A 46 12.11 2.45 2.24
CA TYR A 46 11.35 1.24 1.96
C TYR A 46 10.90 1.25 0.51
N SER A 47 10.92 0.08 -0.14
CA SER A 47 10.33 -0.05 -1.48
C SER A 47 8.82 -0.21 -1.38
N VAL A 48 8.12 0.11 -2.46
CA VAL A 48 6.66 -0.03 -2.54
C VAL A 48 6.25 -0.67 -3.86
N VAL A 49 5.28 -1.57 -3.80
CA VAL A 49 4.56 -2.11 -4.96
C VAL A 49 3.22 -1.38 -5.06
N LEU A 50 2.95 -0.80 -6.23
CA LEU A 50 1.71 -0.08 -6.52
C LEU A 50 0.87 -0.95 -7.46
N MET A 51 -0.33 -1.32 -7.01
CA MET A 51 -1.27 -2.10 -7.81
C MET A 51 -2.45 -1.24 -8.26
N HIS A 52 -2.87 -1.41 -9.51
CA HIS A 52 -4.11 -0.81 -9.98
C HIS A 52 -5.31 -1.72 -9.66
N LYS A 53 -6.38 -1.13 -9.13
CA LYS A 53 -7.69 -1.76 -8.94
C LYS A 53 -8.81 -0.73 -9.04
N ARG A 54 -10.04 -1.18 -9.23
CA ARG A 54 -11.27 -0.36 -9.09
C ARG A 54 -12.21 -1.02 -8.10
N GLY A 55 -12.86 -0.21 -7.25
CA GLY A 55 -13.80 -0.70 -6.25
C GLY A 55 -13.16 -1.53 -5.12
N ASN A 56 -13.93 -2.50 -4.64
CA ASN A 56 -13.62 -3.39 -3.52
C ASN A 56 -14.02 -4.85 -3.87
N PRO A 57 -13.78 -5.86 -3.01
CA PRO A 57 -14.07 -7.25 -3.35
C PRO A 57 -15.50 -7.55 -3.81
N HIS A 58 -16.48 -6.74 -3.41
CA HIS A 58 -17.89 -6.93 -3.78
C HIS A 58 -18.28 -6.22 -5.09
N THR A 59 -17.44 -5.32 -5.61
CA THR A 59 -17.77 -4.47 -6.78
C THR A 59 -16.72 -4.49 -7.88
N MET A 60 -15.51 -5.00 -7.61
CA MET A 60 -14.41 -4.98 -8.58
C MET A 60 -14.71 -5.79 -9.85
N ASP A 61 -15.57 -6.82 -9.74
CA ASP A 61 -15.99 -7.66 -10.87
C ASP A 61 -16.99 -6.96 -11.81
N GLU A 62 -17.63 -5.88 -11.34
CA GLU A 62 -18.59 -5.09 -12.12
C GLU A 62 -17.95 -3.84 -12.74
N LEU A 63 -16.82 -3.37 -12.18
CA LEU A 63 -16.12 -2.14 -12.61
C LEU A 63 -15.10 -2.39 -13.73
N THR A 64 -15.51 -3.17 -14.74
CA THR A 64 -14.64 -3.73 -15.78
C THR A 64 -14.63 -2.95 -17.10
N ASN A 65 -15.32 -1.83 -17.19
CA ASN A 65 -15.34 -1.01 -18.41
C ASN A 65 -14.10 -0.11 -18.49
N TYR A 66 -13.25 -0.31 -19.49
CA TYR A 66 -12.10 0.54 -19.80
C TYR A 66 -12.26 1.08 -21.23
N ASP A 67 -11.91 2.34 -21.44
CA ASP A 67 -11.95 2.93 -22.79
C ASP A 67 -10.89 2.30 -23.71
N ASN A 68 -9.77 1.84 -23.13
CA ASN A 68 -8.66 1.16 -23.81
C ASN A 68 -8.10 0.02 -22.96
#